data_AF-A0A917THY5-F1
#
_entry.id   AF-A0A917THY5-F1
#
_cell.length_a   1.000
_cell.length_b   1.000
_cell.length_c   1.000
_cell.angle_alpha   90.00
_cell.angle_beta   90.00
_cell.angle_gamma   90.00
#
_symmetry.space_group_name_H-M   'P 1'
#
loop_
_entity.id
_entity.type
_entity.pdbx_description
1 polymer ?
#
loop_
_entity_poly.entity_id
_entity_poly.type
_entity_poly.pdbx_seq_one_letter_code
_entity_poly.pdbx_strand_id
1 'polypeptide(L)'
;MSTYVDLRSDTVTQPSAGMIAAMASAELGDDCYGEDRNVTKLQKRVAEMFGHEAALLMPSGTMANQVALRALLRPGDELLCAPKAHVVRLEAGAAAALGGISTRTTCDTRGLLDAQTVTAHLGSAQYYSNPTRVIAVEQTANLAGGLVYPVETLTDLRKVADESGMAIHCDGARIWHAHIATGTPLPVYGQLFDTLAVCLSKGLGAPGGSLMVGPADLVEQQARRLRQQQGGAMRQVPGLMAAAGLFALDHHHLERLVEDHQRAAALASALADTGVVSHTVQTNIVLLDLSATGWTTKGFAATAAELGVLLAPISDDEVRLVLHLDVTDGQLQHAIRVLSALLKHPMAAAARIASMLRSTAAQQRDDTSATTTQPQDREADDNAGAGAAPTAAGPVDQVMAAAPAPATAAAEPVVQPDTTADTDPGRARRPHTVVRAATTALTFVLALAAAGCGEGPGQAPRTPTVSSAVSSAVSPTVTAEEADARTKAVDAYTNFRKAQVAASANADPQGGDLPNYTADPLLTQLRNDIYLKAQQGLVTTGTPTWKPAVTRVDISTRPFTVDIDDCLDTSAWKTVIKASGKDAAVPDQARRYLVQAKVVQYDDGRWLVNTANAQRDRPC
;
A
#
# COMPACT_ATOMS: atom_id res chain seq x y z
N MET A 1 4.44 16.58 9.46
CA MET A 1 3.30 15.65 9.39
C MET A 1 2.63 15.79 8.03
N SER A 2 1.94 14.76 7.54
CA SER A 2 1.22 14.80 6.26
C SER A 2 0.16 15.92 6.27
N THR A 3 0.07 16.66 5.16
CA THR A 3 -1.01 17.64 4.93
C THR A 3 -2.34 16.99 4.55
N TYR A 4 -2.35 15.68 4.28
CA TYR A 4 -3.51 14.90 3.87
C TYR A 4 -3.99 13.97 4.97
N VAL A 5 -5.31 13.78 5.06
CA VAL A 5 -5.96 12.67 5.77
C VAL A 5 -5.97 11.47 4.83
N ASP A 6 -5.13 10.47 5.08
CA ASP A 6 -5.07 9.28 4.22
C ASP A 6 -5.95 8.17 4.77
N LEU A 7 -7.08 7.93 4.10
CA LEU A 7 -8.04 6.86 4.42
C LEU A 7 -8.03 5.75 3.36
N ARG A 8 -7.02 5.69 2.48
CA ARG A 8 -7.00 4.69 1.39
C ARG A 8 -6.84 3.26 1.91
N SER A 9 -6.00 3.08 2.93
CA SER A 9 -5.60 1.78 3.47
C SER A 9 -4.80 1.97 4.76
N ASP A 10 -4.90 1.05 5.69
CA ASP A 10 -4.00 0.92 6.85
C ASP A 10 -2.58 0.45 6.47
N THR A 11 -2.34 0.12 5.19
CA THR A 11 -0.98 -0.14 4.67
C THR A 11 -0.14 1.12 4.47
N VAL A 12 -0.70 2.32 4.70
CA VAL A 12 0.05 3.59 4.58
C VAL A 12 0.73 4.01 5.88
N THR A 13 0.47 3.28 6.98
CA THR A 13 1.01 3.55 8.31
C THR A 13 2.52 3.71 8.29
N GLN A 14 3.04 4.71 9.00
CA GLN A 14 4.48 4.90 9.15
C GLN A 14 4.99 4.33 10.48
N PRO A 15 6.23 3.80 10.53
CA PRO A 15 6.84 3.38 11.78
C PRO A 15 6.92 4.53 12.79
N SER A 16 6.47 4.30 14.02
CA SER A 16 6.59 5.29 15.10
C SER A 16 8.06 5.53 15.47
N ALA A 17 8.37 6.66 16.10
CA ALA A 17 9.75 6.97 16.49
C ALA A 17 10.39 5.88 17.37
N GLY A 18 9.61 5.26 18.27
CA GLY A 18 10.05 4.13 19.08
C GLY A 18 10.31 2.87 18.26
N MET A 19 9.47 2.59 17.25
CA MET A 19 9.67 1.48 16.32
C MET A 19 10.93 1.68 15.46
N ILE A 20 11.17 2.90 14.96
CA ILE A 20 12.39 3.26 14.23
C ILE A 20 13.63 3.06 15.12
N ALA A 21 13.58 3.49 16.38
CA ALA A 21 14.68 3.28 17.33
C ALA A 21 14.94 1.79 17.58
N ALA A 22 13.89 0.98 17.79
CA ALA A 22 13.99 -0.46 17.97
C ALA A 22 14.63 -1.15 16.75
N MET A 23 14.20 -0.78 15.54
CA MET A 23 14.82 -1.26 14.29
C MET A 23 16.30 -0.85 14.18
N ALA A 24 16.64 0.40 14.49
CA ALA A 24 18.00 0.91 14.39
C ALA A 24 18.96 0.28 15.40
N SER A 25 18.45 -0.18 16.55
CA SER A 25 19.21 -0.88 17.60
C SER A 25 19.24 -2.41 17.46
N ALA A 26 18.60 -2.98 16.43
CA ALA A 26 18.43 -4.43 16.31
C ALA A 26 19.77 -5.15 16.03
N GLU A 27 20.11 -6.15 16.86
CA GLU A 27 21.14 -7.14 16.52
C GLU A 27 20.65 -7.99 15.34
N LEU A 28 21.36 -7.95 14.21
CA LEU A 28 20.98 -8.64 12.98
C LEU A 28 21.84 -9.89 12.73
N GLY A 29 21.22 -10.96 12.23
CA GLY A 29 21.88 -12.17 11.76
C GLY A 29 21.47 -12.53 10.32
N ASP A 30 22.02 -13.59 9.75
CA ASP A 30 21.54 -14.12 8.47
C ASP A 30 20.37 -15.10 8.71
N ASP A 31 19.15 -14.70 8.34
CA ASP A 31 17.93 -15.53 8.46
C ASP A 31 18.02 -16.83 7.64
N CYS A 32 18.82 -16.89 6.56
CA CYS A 32 19.02 -18.13 5.81
C CYS A 32 19.83 -19.18 6.58
N TYR A 33 20.66 -18.77 7.55
CA TYR A 33 21.37 -19.67 8.46
C TYR A 33 20.67 -19.82 9.82
N GLY A 34 19.56 -19.10 10.05
CA GLY A 34 18.83 -19.10 11.32
C GLY A 34 19.54 -18.32 12.44
N GLU A 35 20.45 -17.41 12.09
CA GLU A 35 21.29 -16.69 13.06
C GLU A 35 20.60 -15.45 13.65
N ASP A 36 19.52 -14.96 13.03
CA ASP A 36 18.82 -13.77 13.49
C ASP A 36 17.91 -14.05 14.71
N ARG A 37 18.31 -13.48 15.85
CA ARG A 37 17.60 -13.60 17.13
C ARG A 37 16.26 -12.87 17.15
N ASN A 38 16.13 -11.76 16.45
CA ASN A 38 14.88 -11.00 16.40
C ASN A 38 13.83 -11.77 15.60
N VAL A 39 14.20 -12.32 14.44
CA VAL A 39 13.32 -13.19 13.64
C VAL A 39 12.90 -14.42 14.44
N THR A 40 13.85 -15.09 15.11
CA THR A 40 13.56 -16.26 15.96
C THR A 40 12.58 -15.92 17.07
N LYS A 41 12.79 -14.81 17.80
CA LYS A 41 11.91 -14.36 18.89
C LYS A 41 10.51 -14.00 18.38
N LEU A 42 10.40 -13.28 17.25
CA LEU A 42 9.11 -12.91 16.66
C LEU A 42 8.32 -14.15 16.21
N GLN A 43 8.95 -15.04 15.45
CA GLN A 43 8.31 -16.26 14.93
C GLN A 43 7.76 -17.11 16.08
N LYS A 44 8.59 -17.35 17.12
CA LYS A 44 8.17 -18.09 18.31
C LYS A 44 6.96 -17.43 18.99
N ARG A 45 7.04 -16.13 19.28
CA ARG A 45 5.95 -15.39 19.96
C ARG A 45 4.64 -15.44 19.19
N VAL A 46 4.68 -15.24 17.87
CA VAL A 46 3.46 -15.25 17.04
C VAL A 46 2.86 -16.65 16.96
N ALA A 47 3.68 -17.71 16.85
CA ALA A 47 3.20 -19.09 16.93
C ALA A 47 2.48 -19.36 18.27
N GLU A 48 3.12 -18.99 19.39
CA GLU A 48 2.55 -19.09 20.74
C GLU A 48 1.24 -18.31 20.90
N MET A 49 1.14 -17.09 20.35
CA MET A 49 -0.07 -16.27 20.40
C MET A 49 -1.29 -16.91 19.70
N PHE A 50 -1.08 -17.72 18.67
CA PHE A 50 -2.15 -18.49 18.02
C PHE A 50 -2.26 -19.94 18.51
N GLY A 51 -1.39 -20.39 19.43
CA GLY A 51 -1.37 -21.79 19.87
C GLY A 51 -0.88 -22.78 18.81
N HIS A 52 -0.10 -22.33 17.83
CA HIS A 52 0.55 -23.18 16.82
C HIS A 52 2.01 -23.48 17.18
N GLU A 53 2.55 -24.52 16.55
CA GLU A 53 3.91 -25.00 16.78
C GLU A 53 4.98 -24.09 16.16
N ALA A 54 4.69 -23.46 15.01
CA ALA A 54 5.66 -22.66 14.27
C ALA A 54 5.05 -21.47 13.52
N ALA A 55 5.90 -20.48 13.25
CA ALA A 55 5.62 -19.41 12.31
C ALA A 55 6.87 -19.05 11.49
N LEU A 56 6.66 -18.49 10.31
CA LEU A 56 7.71 -18.13 9.35
C LEU A 56 7.50 -16.70 8.86
N LEU A 57 8.50 -15.85 9.07
CA LEU A 57 8.48 -14.46 8.61
C LEU A 57 8.64 -14.39 7.08
N MET A 58 7.76 -13.62 6.45
CA MET A 58 7.64 -13.39 5.01
C MET A 58 7.74 -11.89 4.72
N PRO A 59 8.24 -11.48 3.54
CA PRO A 59 8.29 -10.06 3.15
C PRO A 59 6.90 -9.39 3.11
N SER A 60 5.85 -10.13 2.73
CA SER A 60 4.49 -9.61 2.53
C SER A 60 3.40 -10.66 2.81
N GLY A 61 2.17 -10.18 3.04
CA GLY A 61 0.99 -11.03 3.26
C GLY A 61 0.69 -11.94 2.05
N THR A 62 0.82 -11.41 0.82
CA THR A 62 0.69 -12.21 -0.41
C THR A 62 1.68 -13.37 -0.46
N MET A 63 2.94 -13.18 -0.04
CA MET A 63 3.85 -14.31 0.02
C MET A 63 3.47 -15.30 1.12
N ALA A 64 2.99 -14.84 2.28
CA ALA A 64 2.50 -15.72 3.34
C ALA A 64 1.31 -16.58 2.88
N ASN A 65 0.29 -15.98 2.27
CA ASN A 65 -0.84 -16.66 1.64
C ASN A 65 -0.37 -17.68 0.58
N GLN A 66 0.43 -17.24 -0.39
CA GLN A 66 0.84 -18.09 -1.52
C GLN A 66 1.82 -19.20 -1.12
N VAL A 67 2.60 -19.02 -0.05
CA VAL A 67 3.41 -20.12 0.53
C VAL A 67 2.52 -21.09 1.30
N ALA A 68 1.56 -20.61 2.10
CA ALA A 68 0.63 -21.47 2.84
C ALA A 68 -0.23 -22.34 1.90
N LEU A 69 -0.85 -21.71 0.90
CA LEU A 69 -1.65 -22.40 -0.12
C LEU A 69 -0.80 -23.43 -0.87
N ARG A 70 0.43 -23.12 -1.28
CA ARG A 70 1.34 -24.07 -1.97
C ARG A 70 1.95 -25.15 -1.06
N ALA A 71 1.80 -25.04 0.27
CA ALA A 71 2.19 -26.08 1.22
C ALA A 71 1.02 -27.05 1.52
N LEU A 72 -0.22 -26.58 1.41
CA LEU A 72 -1.44 -27.37 1.57
C LEU A 72 -1.94 -28.01 0.26
N LEU A 73 -1.70 -27.37 -0.89
CA LEU A 73 -2.24 -27.75 -2.21
C LEU A 73 -1.14 -28.18 -3.18
N ARG A 74 -1.46 -29.16 -4.01
CA ARG A 74 -0.63 -29.61 -5.14
C ARG A 74 -1.13 -28.96 -6.43
N PRO A 75 -0.29 -28.87 -7.48
CA PRO A 75 -0.76 -28.50 -8.82
C PRO A 75 -1.91 -29.41 -9.27
N GLY A 76 -3.04 -28.82 -9.66
CA GLY A 76 -4.27 -29.51 -10.00
C GLY A 76 -5.30 -29.66 -8.87
N ASP A 77 -4.91 -29.42 -7.60
CA ASP A 77 -5.89 -29.31 -6.50
C ASP A 77 -6.66 -27.98 -6.59
N GLU A 78 -7.83 -27.93 -5.94
CA GLU A 78 -8.72 -26.77 -5.97
C GLU A 78 -8.91 -26.14 -4.58
N LEU A 79 -8.83 -24.82 -4.54
CA LEU A 79 -9.13 -23.94 -3.42
C LEU A 79 -10.59 -23.48 -3.49
N LEU A 80 -11.36 -23.61 -2.41
CA LEU A 80 -12.69 -23.03 -2.26
C LEU A 80 -12.63 -21.80 -1.35
N CYS A 81 -13.17 -20.66 -1.80
CA CYS A 81 -13.21 -19.42 -1.01
C CYS A 81 -14.37 -18.49 -1.41
N ALA A 82 -14.58 -17.41 -0.66
CA ALA A 82 -15.53 -16.36 -1.05
C ALA A 82 -15.10 -15.65 -2.36
N PRO A 83 -16.03 -15.19 -3.21
CA PRO A 83 -15.70 -14.54 -4.50
C PRO A 83 -14.93 -13.22 -4.36
N LYS A 84 -14.99 -12.61 -3.17
CA LYS A 84 -14.31 -11.36 -2.80
C LYS A 84 -12.97 -11.55 -2.09
N ALA A 85 -12.51 -12.79 -1.88
CA ALA A 85 -11.29 -13.08 -1.12
C ALA A 85 -10.01 -12.52 -1.76
N HIS A 86 -9.12 -11.96 -0.94
CA HIS A 86 -7.85 -11.34 -1.34
C HIS A 86 -6.98 -12.29 -2.17
N VAL A 87 -6.82 -13.54 -1.70
CA VAL A 87 -6.05 -14.63 -2.36
C VAL A 87 -6.50 -14.96 -3.80
N VAL A 88 -7.71 -14.54 -4.20
CA VAL A 88 -8.22 -14.66 -5.58
C VAL A 88 -8.20 -13.32 -6.30
N ARG A 89 -8.69 -12.26 -5.67
CA ARG A 89 -8.98 -10.97 -6.31
C ARG A 89 -7.79 -10.02 -6.39
N LEU A 90 -6.85 -10.11 -5.45
CA LEU A 90 -5.86 -9.06 -5.16
C LEU A 90 -4.41 -9.58 -5.15
N GLU A 91 -4.19 -10.84 -5.53
CA GLU A 91 -2.84 -11.47 -5.59
C GLU A 91 -2.43 -11.85 -7.02
N ALA A 92 -2.92 -11.10 -8.01
CA ALA A 92 -2.55 -11.22 -9.43
C ALA A 92 -2.64 -12.66 -10.02
N GLY A 93 -3.53 -13.50 -9.49
CA GLY A 93 -3.69 -14.90 -9.91
C GLY A 93 -2.54 -15.83 -9.49
N ALA A 94 -1.74 -15.45 -8.49
CA ALA A 94 -0.55 -16.20 -8.06
C ALA A 94 -0.82 -17.68 -7.71
N ALA A 95 -2.00 -18.02 -7.15
CA ALA A 95 -2.35 -19.40 -6.84
C ALA A 95 -2.33 -20.29 -8.11
N ALA A 96 -2.93 -19.82 -9.20
CA ALA A 96 -2.90 -20.50 -10.49
C ALA A 96 -1.51 -20.43 -11.12
N ALA A 97 -0.90 -19.24 -11.18
CA ALA A 97 0.35 -19.00 -11.92
C ALA A 97 1.60 -19.65 -11.29
N LEU A 98 1.67 -19.72 -9.96
CA LEU A 98 2.84 -20.22 -9.19
C LEU A 98 2.57 -21.54 -8.48
N GLY A 99 1.31 -21.82 -8.11
CA GLY A 99 0.89 -23.05 -7.47
C GLY A 99 0.33 -24.12 -8.43
N GLY A 100 -0.15 -23.72 -9.61
CA GLY A 100 -0.98 -24.60 -10.44
C GLY A 100 -2.32 -24.94 -9.78
N ILE A 101 -2.79 -24.09 -8.87
CA ILE A 101 -3.99 -24.29 -8.04
C ILE A 101 -5.22 -23.78 -8.80
N SER A 102 -6.26 -24.60 -8.86
CA SER A 102 -7.58 -24.20 -9.35
C SER A 102 -8.36 -23.47 -8.25
N THR A 103 -9.34 -22.64 -8.61
CA THR A 103 -10.14 -21.88 -7.65
C THR A 103 -11.63 -22.06 -7.93
N ARG A 104 -12.38 -22.47 -6.91
CA ARG A 104 -13.84 -22.41 -6.84
C ARG A 104 -14.24 -21.24 -5.95
N THR A 105 -15.24 -20.48 -6.40
CA THR A 105 -15.85 -19.42 -5.60
C THR A 105 -17.35 -19.62 -5.53
N THR A 106 -17.95 -19.17 -4.43
CA THR A 106 -19.38 -19.26 -4.16
C THR A 106 -20.11 -18.01 -4.68
N CYS A 107 -21.44 -18.00 -4.59
CA CYS A 107 -22.21 -16.75 -4.69
C CYS A 107 -21.90 -15.83 -3.48
N ASP A 108 -22.12 -14.52 -3.64
CA ASP A 108 -21.67 -13.50 -2.69
C ASP A 108 -22.69 -13.20 -1.57
N THR A 109 -22.47 -13.76 -0.39
CA THR A 109 -23.07 -13.35 0.90
C THR A 109 -22.21 -12.29 1.59
N ARG A 110 -21.95 -11.18 0.89
CA ARG A 110 -21.09 -10.06 1.34
C ARG A 110 -19.69 -10.53 1.77
N GLY A 111 -19.11 -11.48 1.05
CA GLY A 111 -17.75 -11.97 1.24
C GLY A 111 -17.53 -12.97 2.40
N LEU A 112 -18.58 -13.35 3.13
CA LEU A 112 -18.50 -14.36 4.20
C LEU A 112 -19.05 -15.71 3.73
N LEU A 113 -18.27 -16.78 3.89
CA LEU A 113 -18.70 -18.16 3.67
C LEU A 113 -19.47 -18.70 4.88
N ASP A 114 -20.42 -19.58 4.62
CA ASP A 114 -21.03 -20.44 5.63
C ASP A 114 -20.80 -21.93 5.30
N ALA A 115 -20.93 -22.79 6.32
CA ALA A 115 -20.71 -24.23 6.19
C ALA A 115 -21.68 -24.90 5.20
N GLN A 116 -22.96 -24.49 5.16
CA GLN A 116 -23.95 -25.06 4.25
C GLN A 116 -23.58 -24.79 2.79
N THR A 117 -23.16 -23.56 2.49
CA THR A 117 -22.67 -23.13 1.19
C THR A 117 -21.42 -23.93 0.80
N VAL A 118 -20.47 -24.13 1.72
CA VAL A 118 -19.30 -24.98 1.46
C VAL A 118 -19.73 -26.41 1.14
N THR A 119 -20.51 -27.07 2.01
CA THR A 119 -21.01 -28.44 1.80
C THR A 119 -21.74 -28.60 0.47
N ALA A 120 -22.53 -27.61 0.04
CA ALA A 120 -23.21 -27.64 -1.26
C ALA A 120 -22.25 -27.60 -2.47
N HIS A 121 -21.02 -27.12 -2.31
CA HIS A 121 -19.97 -27.15 -3.34
C HIS A 121 -19.08 -28.39 -3.28
N LEU A 122 -19.16 -29.18 -2.21
CA LEU A 122 -18.48 -30.49 -2.08
C LEU A 122 -19.25 -31.56 -2.86
N GLY A 123 -19.04 -31.56 -4.18
CA GLY A 123 -19.60 -32.59 -5.07
C GLY A 123 -18.99 -33.97 -4.84
N SER A 124 -19.63 -35.01 -5.36
CA SER A 124 -19.05 -36.36 -5.38
C SER A 124 -17.77 -36.36 -6.21
N ALA A 125 -16.62 -36.63 -5.59
CA ALA A 125 -15.33 -36.69 -6.28
C ALA A 125 -15.34 -37.80 -7.35
N GLN A 126 -15.04 -37.42 -8.60
CA GLN A 126 -14.93 -38.29 -9.76
C GLN A 126 -13.57 -38.07 -10.43
N TYR A 127 -13.12 -38.99 -11.29
CA TYR A 127 -11.79 -38.88 -11.92
C TYR A 127 -11.62 -37.63 -12.82
N TYR A 128 -12.73 -37.00 -13.22
CA TYR A 128 -12.80 -35.79 -14.06
C TYR A 128 -13.16 -34.51 -13.29
N SER A 129 -13.38 -34.58 -11.97
CA SER A 129 -13.63 -33.40 -11.14
C SER A 129 -12.33 -32.89 -10.51
N ASN A 130 -12.18 -31.57 -10.39
CA ASN A 130 -11.10 -30.99 -9.59
C ASN A 130 -11.24 -31.47 -8.12
N PRO A 131 -10.17 -31.95 -7.47
CA PRO A 131 -10.21 -32.28 -6.06
C PRO A 131 -10.12 -30.99 -5.23
N THR A 132 -11.24 -30.56 -4.64
CA THR A 132 -11.24 -29.48 -3.65
C THR A 132 -10.56 -29.96 -2.37
N ARG A 133 -9.52 -29.26 -1.91
CA ARG A 133 -8.66 -29.68 -0.77
C ARG A 133 -8.52 -28.65 0.35
N VAL A 134 -8.72 -27.38 0.04
CA VAL A 134 -8.60 -26.29 1.01
C VAL A 134 -9.81 -25.37 0.94
N ILE A 135 -10.30 -24.96 2.11
CA ILE A 135 -11.18 -23.80 2.27
C ILE A 135 -10.28 -22.60 2.65
N ALA A 136 -10.36 -21.47 1.95
CA ALA A 136 -9.75 -20.22 2.41
C ALA A 136 -10.80 -19.24 2.94
N VAL A 137 -10.54 -18.73 4.13
CA VAL A 137 -11.29 -17.72 4.86
C VAL A 137 -10.43 -16.46 4.96
N GLU A 138 -11.05 -15.28 4.90
CA GLU A 138 -10.36 -13.99 5.09
C GLU A 138 -10.89 -13.31 6.35
N GLN A 139 -10.03 -13.10 7.35
CA GLN A 139 -10.39 -12.56 8.66
C GLN A 139 -9.50 -11.36 9.02
N THR A 140 -10.01 -10.12 9.03
CA THR A 140 -11.35 -9.67 8.61
C THR A 140 -11.50 -9.55 7.09
N ALA A 141 -12.68 -9.80 6.55
CA ALA A 141 -12.94 -9.76 5.11
C ALA A 141 -12.85 -8.31 4.55
N ASN A 142 -11.80 -8.01 3.79
CA ASN A 142 -11.42 -6.67 3.33
C ASN A 142 -12.45 -6.04 2.39
N LEU A 143 -12.85 -6.76 1.32
CA LEU A 143 -13.84 -6.29 0.35
C LEU A 143 -15.29 -6.48 0.83
N ALA A 144 -15.49 -6.95 2.07
CA ALA A 144 -16.77 -6.96 2.76
C ALA A 144 -17.00 -5.72 3.64
N GLY A 145 -15.97 -4.89 3.83
CA GLY A 145 -15.99 -3.76 4.77
C GLY A 145 -15.29 -4.04 6.10
N GLY A 146 -14.33 -4.98 6.13
CA GLY A 146 -13.69 -5.38 7.39
C GLY A 146 -14.63 -6.14 8.33
N LEU A 147 -15.60 -6.88 7.76
CA LEU A 147 -16.47 -7.74 8.53
C LEU A 147 -15.67 -8.86 9.20
N VAL A 148 -16.08 -9.17 10.42
CA VAL A 148 -15.54 -10.25 11.24
C VAL A 148 -16.39 -11.50 11.03
N TYR A 149 -15.76 -12.63 10.69
CA TYR A 149 -16.45 -13.91 10.77
C TYR A 149 -16.79 -14.22 12.24
N PRO A 150 -18.05 -14.57 12.57
CA PRO A 150 -18.40 -15.14 13.87
C PRO A 150 -17.61 -16.42 14.14
N VAL A 151 -17.22 -16.65 15.38
CA VAL A 151 -16.40 -17.81 15.78
C VAL A 151 -17.17 -19.12 15.55
N GLU A 152 -18.48 -19.06 15.72
CA GLU A 152 -19.43 -20.15 15.47
C GLU A 152 -19.39 -20.56 13.99
N THR A 153 -19.44 -19.59 13.07
CA THR A 153 -19.35 -19.84 11.62
C THR A 153 -18.00 -20.46 11.24
N LEU A 154 -16.90 -20.01 11.86
CA LEU A 154 -15.57 -20.61 11.67
C LEU A 154 -15.49 -22.04 12.23
N THR A 155 -16.17 -22.30 13.35
CA THR A 155 -16.27 -23.64 13.97
C THR A 155 -17.04 -24.61 13.08
N ASP A 156 -18.16 -24.17 12.49
CA ASP A 156 -18.92 -24.97 11.53
C ASP A 156 -18.11 -25.24 10.25
N LEU A 157 -17.34 -24.26 9.76
CA LEU A 157 -16.43 -24.44 8.61
C LEU A 157 -15.29 -25.43 8.90
N ARG A 158 -14.67 -25.36 10.08
CA ARG A 158 -13.67 -26.32 10.56
C ARG A 158 -14.24 -27.74 10.59
N LYS A 159 -15.45 -27.90 11.15
CA LYS A 159 -16.15 -29.20 11.17
C LYS A 159 -16.38 -29.77 9.77
N VAL A 160 -16.87 -28.96 8.83
CA VAL A 160 -17.06 -29.41 7.42
C VAL A 160 -15.72 -29.80 6.78
N ALA A 161 -14.63 -29.08 7.08
CA ALA A 161 -13.29 -29.41 6.61
C ALA A 161 -12.82 -30.77 7.16
N ASP A 162 -13.00 -31.02 8.46
CA ASP A 162 -12.65 -32.30 9.12
C ASP A 162 -13.42 -33.48 8.55
N GLU A 163 -14.75 -33.36 8.45
CA GLU A 163 -15.65 -34.39 7.90
C GLU A 163 -15.33 -34.71 6.42
N SER A 164 -14.71 -33.77 5.70
CA SER A 164 -14.38 -33.88 4.27
C SER A 164 -12.90 -34.18 3.98
N GLY A 165 -12.05 -34.28 5.01
CA GLY A 165 -10.60 -34.45 4.85
C GLY A 165 -9.92 -33.29 4.11
N MET A 166 -10.39 -32.07 4.35
CA MET A 166 -9.85 -30.82 3.80
C MET A 166 -9.09 -30.05 4.88
N ALA A 167 -8.15 -29.22 4.44
CA ALA A 167 -7.55 -28.20 5.30
C ALA A 167 -8.30 -26.86 5.19
N ILE A 168 -8.11 -25.98 6.17
CA ILE A 168 -8.65 -24.61 6.15
C ILE A 168 -7.53 -23.60 6.43
N HIS A 169 -7.44 -22.60 5.56
CA HIS A 169 -6.44 -21.54 5.59
C HIS A 169 -7.11 -20.21 5.93
N CYS A 170 -6.50 -19.44 6.84
CA CYS A 170 -6.90 -18.07 7.12
C CYS A 170 -5.95 -17.07 6.46
N ASP A 171 -6.44 -16.29 5.50
CA ASP A 171 -5.89 -14.96 5.25
C ASP A 171 -6.26 -14.07 6.45
N GLY A 172 -5.39 -14.10 7.45
CA GLY A 172 -5.49 -13.37 8.71
C GLY A 172 -4.86 -11.98 8.63
N ALA A 173 -4.78 -11.36 7.44
CA ALA A 173 -4.11 -10.08 7.23
C ALA A 173 -4.56 -8.97 8.22
N ARG A 174 -5.76 -9.07 8.78
CA ARG A 174 -6.31 -8.18 9.82
C ARG A 174 -6.90 -8.92 11.02
N ILE A 175 -6.45 -10.14 11.31
CA ILE A 175 -7.01 -10.96 12.40
C ILE A 175 -6.87 -10.30 13.78
N TRP A 176 -5.87 -9.43 13.96
CA TRP A 176 -5.71 -8.57 15.12
C TRP A 176 -6.93 -7.67 15.37
N HIS A 177 -7.53 -7.12 14.31
CA HIS A 177 -8.78 -6.34 14.44
C HIS A 177 -9.97 -7.23 14.81
N ALA A 178 -10.04 -8.48 14.31
CA ALA A 178 -11.10 -9.42 14.70
C ALA A 178 -11.01 -9.81 16.19
N HIS A 179 -9.80 -10.08 16.67
CA HIS A 179 -9.51 -10.31 18.09
C HIS A 179 -9.97 -9.14 18.97
N ILE A 180 -9.61 -7.90 18.62
CA ILE A 180 -9.99 -6.71 19.39
C ILE A 180 -11.50 -6.43 19.30
N ALA A 181 -12.12 -6.58 18.13
CA ALA A 181 -13.55 -6.28 17.94
C ALA A 181 -14.49 -7.27 18.65
N THR A 182 -14.05 -8.52 18.85
CA THR A 182 -14.88 -9.58 19.47
C THR A 182 -14.44 -9.95 20.89
N GLY A 183 -13.22 -9.61 21.29
CA GLY A 183 -12.60 -10.15 22.51
C GLY A 183 -12.17 -11.62 22.40
N THR A 184 -12.37 -12.28 21.25
CA THR A 184 -12.03 -13.70 21.05
C THR A 184 -10.51 -13.89 21.15
N PRO A 185 -9.99 -14.72 22.08
CA PRO A 185 -8.54 -14.94 22.20
C PRO A 185 -7.93 -15.51 20.91
N LEU A 186 -6.75 -15.03 20.52
CA LEU A 186 -6.03 -15.49 19.34
C LEU A 186 -5.82 -17.03 19.27
N PRO A 187 -5.59 -17.77 20.38
CA PRO A 187 -5.53 -19.23 20.35
C PRO A 187 -6.84 -19.91 19.94
N VAL A 188 -7.99 -19.29 20.18
CA VAL A 188 -9.30 -19.82 19.73
C VAL A 188 -9.39 -19.70 18.21
N TYR A 189 -8.91 -18.62 17.61
CA TYR A 189 -8.81 -18.52 16.16
C TYR A 189 -7.80 -19.51 15.59
N GLY A 190 -6.61 -19.66 16.18
CA GLY A 190 -5.58 -20.57 15.67
C GLY A 190 -6.04 -22.02 15.61
N GLN A 191 -6.73 -22.50 16.65
CA GLN A 191 -7.31 -23.86 16.68
C GLN A 191 -8.33 -24.15 15.55
N LEU A 192 -8.86 -23.13 14.88
CA LEU A 192 -9.82 -23.27 13.79
C LEU A 192 -9.15 -23.36 12.40
N PHE A 193 -7.84 -23.19 12.29
CA PHE A 193 -7.12 -23.17 11.01
C PHE A 193 -5.89 -24.08 10.97
N ASP A 194 -5.64 -24.74 9.84
CA ASP A 194 -4.40 -25.50 9.63
C ASP A 194 -3.22 -24.56 9.36
N THR A 195 -3.48 -23.40 8.75
CA THR A 195 -2.49 -22.33 8.56
C THR A 195 -3.13 -20.95 8.60
N LEU A 196 -2.39 -19.95 9.07
CA LEU A 196 -2.79 -18.54 9.02
C LEU A 196 -1.70 -17.70 8.34
N ALA A 197 -2.09 -16.62 7.67
CA ALA A 197 -1.20 -15.57 7.19
C ALA A 197 -1.54 -14.25 7.87
N VAL A 198 -0.67 -13.73 8.74
CA VAL A 198 -0.95 -12.54 9.56
C VAL A 198 0.00 -11.39 9.23
N CYS A 199 -0.53 -10.18 9.05
CA CYS A 199 0.30 -9.03 8.65
C CYS A 199 0.75 -8.18 9.84
N LEU A 200 1.98 -7.66 9.76
CA LEU A 200 2.50 -6.63 10.67
C LEU A 200 2.37 -5.23 10.04
N SER A 201 2.46 -5.15 8.70
CA SER A 201 2.49 -3.89 7.94
C SER A 201 1.11 -3.34 7.55
N LYS A 202 0.22 -3.28 8.54
CA LYS A 202 -1.15 -2.72 8.46
C LYS A 202 -1.39 -1.91 9.75
N GLY A 203 -2.55 -2.05 10.41
CA GLY A 203 -2.86 -1.35 11.67
C GLY A 203 -1.79 -1.45 12.79
N LEU A 204 -0.94 -2.48 12.81
CA LEU A 204 0.19 -2.59 13.75
C LEU A 204 1.39 -1.67 13.43
N GLY A 205 1.42 -1.02 12.27
CA GLY A 205 2.38 0.05 11.92
C GLY A 205 3.78 -0.37 11.48
N ALA A 206 4.06 -1.67 11.32
CA ALA A 206 5.39 -2.10 10.84
C ALA A 206 5.62 -1.68 9.36
N PRO A 207 6.86 -1.36 8.95
CA PRO A 207 7.14 -0.94 7.56
C PRO A 207 7.06 -2.08 6.54
N GLY A 208 6.99 -3.32 7.00
CA GLY A 208 6.93 -4.53 6.18
C GLY A 208 6.78 -5.77 7.06
N GLY A 209 6.68 -6.94 6.44
CA GLY A 209 6.61 -8.21 7.15
C GLY A 209 5.19 -8.74 7.37
N SER A 210 5.07 -10.05 7.25
CA SER A 210 3.88 -10.85 7.59
C SER A 210 4.36 -12.24 7.99
N LEU A 211 3.60 -12.99 8.78
CA LEU A 211 3.97 -14.36 9.15
C LEU A 211 2.98 -15.35 8.59
N MET A 212 3.51 -16.45 8.05
CA MET A 212 2.75 -17.69 7.92
C MET A 212 2.85 -18.46 9.24
N VAL A 213 1.75 -18.97 9.77
CA VAL A 213 1.65 -19.70 11.04
C VAL A 213 1.03 -21.08 10.77
N GLY A 214 1.49 -22.13 11.46
CA GLY A 214 0.94 -23.49 11.30
C GLY A 214 1.79 -24.58 11.99
N PRO A 215 1.58 -25.87 11.62
CA PRO A 215 2.39 -27.01 12.08
C PRO A 215 3.88 -26.86 11.77
N ALA A 216 4.74 -27.36 12.66
CA ALA A 216 6.18 -27.21 12.55
C ALA A 216 6.75 -27.98 11.35
N ASP A 217 6.25 -29.18 11.06
CA ASP A 217 6.69 -29.97 9.91
C ASP A 217 6.38 -29.25 8.58
N LEU A 218 5.18 -28.70 8.43
CA LEU A 218 4.73 -27.96 7.26
C LEU A 218 5.56 -26.66 7.09
N VAL A 219 5.80 -25.93 8.18
CA VAL A 219 6.59 -24.70 8.15
C VAL A 219 8.06 -24.98 7.77
N GLU A 220 8.70 -25.92 8.45
CA GLU A 220 10.13 -26.21 8.28
C GLU A 220 10.44 -26.92 6.95
N GLN A 221 9.65 -27.93 6.56
CA GLN A 221 9.93 -28.74 5.36
C GLN A 221 9.40 -28.11 4.07
N GLN A 222 8.23 -27.46 4.12
CA GLN A 222 7.58 -26.90 2.93
C GLN A 222 7.69 -25.39 2.86
N ALA A 223 7.25 -24.66 3.88
CA ALA A 223 7.11 -23.21 3.80
C ALA A 223 8.46 -22.50 3.61
N ARG A 224 9.53 -22.90 4.33
CA ARG A 224 10.89 -22.35 4.13
C ARG A 224 11.40 -22.53 2.71
N ARG A 225 11.22 -23.74 2.14
CA ARG A 225 11.61 -24.05 0.76
C ARG A 225 10.82 -23.23 -0.26
N LEU A 226 9.51 -23.08 -0.07
CA LEU A 226 8.62 -22.30 -0.93
C LEU A 226 8.91 -20.79 -0.85
N ARG A 227 9.23 -20.27 0.35
CA ARG A 227 9.73 -18.90 0.58
C ARG A 227 11.03 -18.66 -0.18
N GLN A 228 11.98 -19.60 -0.13
CA GLN A 228 13.22 -19.54 -0.90
C GLN A 228 12.98 -19.55 -2.42
N GLN A 229 12.07 -20.39 -2.92
CA GLN A 229 11.71 -20.43 -4.34
C GLN A 229 11.09 -19.12 -4.84
N GLN A 230 10.34 -18.41 -3.99
CA GLN A 230 9.71 -17.12 -4.31
C GLN A 230 10.61 -15.91 -4.00
N GLY A 231 11.88 -16.14 -3.64
CA GLY A 231 12.85 -15.07 -3.36
C GLY A 231 12.67 -14.35 -2.02
N GLY A 232 11.81 -14.85 -1.12
CA GLY A 232 11.54 -14.23 0.19
C GLY A 232 12.52 -14.61 1.30
N ALA A 233 13.44 -15.53 1.05
CA ALA A 233 14.52 -15.87 1.97
C ALA A 233 15.63 -14.80 1.87
N MET A 234 15.47 -13.75 2.68
CA MET A 234 16.36 -12.60 2.77
C MET A 234 17.44 -12.83 3.85
N ARG A 235 18.42 -11.92 3.94
CA ARG A 235 19.58 -12.04 4.86
C ARG A 235 19.30 -11.36 6.21
N GLN A 236 19.80 -10.14 6.42
CA GLN A 236 19.61 -9.36 7.66
C GLN A 236 18.32 -8.52 7.68
N VAL A 237 17.70 -8.26 6.53
CA VAL A 237 16.47 -7.44 6.41
C VAL A 237 15.28 -7.99 7.24
N PRO A 238 15.06 -9.32 7.34
CA PRO A 238 14.06 -9.89 8.24
C PRO A 238 14.25 -9.49 9.72
N GLY A 239 15.49 -9.30 10.20
CA GLY A 239 15.76 -8.86 11.57
C GLY A 239 15.21 -7.47 11.87
N LEU A 240 15.29 -6.54 10.90
CA LEU A 240 14.68 -5.21 11.00
C LEU A 240 13.14 -5.28 11.02
N MET A 241 12.55 -6.11 10.15
CA MET A 241 11.09 -6.36 10.16
C MET A 241 10.66 -7.01 11.48
N ALA A 242 11.48 -7.90 12.02
CA ALA A 242 11.20 -8.60 13.27
C ALA A 242 11.29 -7.69 14.49
N ALA A 243 12.28 -6.80 14.55
CA ALA A 243 12.37 -5.75 15.57
C ALA A 243 11.15 -4.82 15.55
N ALA A 244 10.69 -4.41 14.36
CA ALA A 244 9.46 -3.62 14.22
C ALA A 244 8.21 -4.38 14.68
N GLY A 245 8.07 -5.65 14.30
CA GLY A 245 6.96 -6.51 14.73
C GLY A 245 6.95 -6.76 16.24
N LEU A 246 8.12 -7.02 16.84
CA LEU A 246 8.27 -7.15 18.29
C LEU A 246 7.92 -5.86 19.01
N PHE A 247 8.40 -4.71 18.51
CA PHE A 247 8.06 -3.40 19.08
C PHE A 247 6.54 -3.18 19.11
N ALA A 248 5.84 -3.44 17.99
CA ALA A 248 4.38 -3.30 17.93
C ALA A 248 3.65 -4.17 18.96
N LEU A 249 4.10 -5.42 19.15
CA LEU A 249 3.54 -6.36 20.12
C LEU A 249 3.94 -6.07 21.58
N ASP A 250 5.03 -5.32 21.82
CA ASP A 250 5.51 -4.94 23.15
C ASP A 250 4.99 -3.56 23.62
N HIS A 251 4.59 -2.67 22.70
CA HIS A 251 4.22 -1.28 23.00
C HIS A 251 2.76 -0.95 22.63
N HIS A 252 1.87 -1.92 22.84
CA HIS A 252 0.41 -1.77 22.75
C HIS A 252 -0.18 -1.35 21.39
N HIS A 253 0.52 -1.56 20.27
CA HIS A 253 -0.06 -1.28 18.94
C HIS A 253 -1.25 -2.20 18.62
N LEU A 254 -1.36 -3.37 19.26
CA LEU A 254 -2.45 -4.32 19.08
C LEU A 254 -3.72 -3.89 19.83
N GLU A 255 -3.60 -3.50 21.10
CA GLU A 255 -4.71 -3.03 21.92
C GLU A 255 -5.23 -1.68 21.40
N ARG A 256 -4.33 -0.81 20.93
CA ARG A 256 -4.66 0.47 20.29
C ARG A 256 -5.60 0.34 19.08
N LEU A 257 -5.71 -0.83 18.42
CA LEU A 257 -6.62 -1.01 17.27
C LEU A 257 -8.09 -0.70 17.62
N VAL A 258 -8.46 -0.73 18.91
CA VAL A 258 -9.80 -0.31 19.39
C VAL A 258 -10.09 1.15 19.05
N GLU A 259 -9.09 2.05 19.06
CA GLU A 259 -9.28 3.44 18.69
C GLU A 259 -9.60 3.58 17.19
N ASP A 260 -8.99 2.74 16.34
CA ASP A 260 -9.24 2.79 14.90
C ASP A 260 -10.66 2.29 14.58
N HIS A 261 -11.16 1.32 15.36
CA HIS A 261 -12.57 0.90 15.32
C HIS A 261 -13.51 2.03 15.78
N GLN A 262 -13.19 2.70 16.90
CA GLN A 262 -13.98 3.83 17.41
C GLN A 262 -14.02 5.00 16.42
N ARG A 263 -12.88 5.34 15.79
CA ARG A 263 -12.80 6.36 14.74
C ARG A 263 -13.59 5.98 13.50
N ALA A 264 -13.61 4.70 13.11
CA ALA A 264 -14.40 4.21 11.98
C ALA A 264 -15.91 4.25 12.28
N ALA A 265 -16.32 3.85 13.48
CA ALA A 265 -17.71 3.95 13.94
C ALA A 265 -18.18 5.42 14.04
N ALA A 266 -17.33 6.33 14.53
CA ALA A 266 -17.62 7.76 14.58
C ALA A 266 -17.77 8.37 13.16
N LEU A 267 -16.90 8.00 12.23
CA LEU A 267 -17.01 8.39 10.82
C LEU A 267 -18.33 7.90 10.20
N ALA A 268 -18.66 6.62 10.39
CA ALA A 268 -19.89 6.03 9.88
C ALA A 268 -21.14 6.69 10.49
N SER A 269 -21.15 6.93 11.80
CA SER A 269 -22.25 7.62 12.50
C SER A 269 -22.46 9.04 11.99
N ALA A 270 -21.39 9.78 11.66
CA ALA A 270 -21.51 11.13 11.14
C ALA A 270 -22.03 11.19 9.68
N LEU A 271 -21.91 10.08 8.95
CA LEU A 271 -22.41 9.91 7.57
C LEU A 271 -23.75 9.16 7.50
N ALA A 272 -24.33 8.72 8.63
CA ALA A 272 -25.56 7.92 8.66
C ALA A 272 -26.73 8.58 7.92
N ASP A 273 -26.93 9.89 8.11
CA ASP A 273 -28.00 10.67 7.46
C ASP A 273 -27.91 10.70 5.92
N THR A 274 -26.76 10.36 5.32
CA THR A 274 -26.61 10.36 3.87
C THR A 274 -26.98 9.02 3.24
N GLY A 275 -27.23 7.98 4.04
CA GLY A 275 -27.68 6.65 3.58
C GLY A 275 -26.66 5.82 2.79
N VAL A 276 -25.42 6.29 2.63
CA VAL A 276 -24.41 5.65 1.77
C VAL A 276 -23.59 4.56 2.47
N VAL A 277 -23.59 4.51 3.81
CA VAL A 277 -22.78 3.54 4.56
C VAL A 277 -23.37 2.14 4.34
N SER A 278 -22.68 1.31 3.54
CA SER A 278 -23.30 0.12 2.94
C SER A 278 -23.46 -1.08 3.89
N HIS A 279 -22.88 -1.02 5.09
CA HIS A 279 -22.82 -2.11 6.06
C HIS A 279 -22.65 -1.62 7.51
N THR A 280 -22.90 -2.50 8.48
CA THR A 280 -22.54 -2.28 9.89
C THR A 280 -21.03 -2.32 10.05
N VAL A 281 -20.42 -1.19 10.36
CA VAL A 281 -18.97 -1.07 10.60
C VAL A 281 -18.61 -1.82 11.89
N GLN A 282 -17.77 -2.86 11.76
CA GLN A 282 -17.33 -3.72 12.87
C GLN A 282 -15.88 -3.49 13.27
N THR A 283 -15.04 -2.98 12.36
CA THR A 283 -13.61 -2.77 12.59
C THR A 283 -13.15 -1.42 12.05
N ASN A 284 -11.97 -1.32 11.43
CA ASN A 284 -11.37 -0.06 10.99
C ASN A 284 -11.76 0.37 9.56
N ILE A 285 -12.69 -0.33 8.91
CA ILE A 285 -13.07 -0.08 7.51
C ILE A 285 -14.50 0.47 7.43
N VAL A 286 -14.69 1.50 6.60
CA VAL A 286 -16.01 2.03 6.21
C VAL A 286 -16.13 1.93 4.69
N LEU A 287 -17.30 1.52 4.20
CA LEU A 287 -17.64 1.45 2.77
C LEU A 287 -18.80 2.40 2.51
N LEU A 288 -18.64 3.22 1.48
CA LEU A 288 -19.70 4.10 0.96
C LEU A 288 -20.13 3.58 -0.40
N ASP A 289 -21.41 3.24 -0.53
CA ASP A 289 -22.09 2.96 -1.79
C ASP A 289 -22.59 4.30 -2.38
N LEU A 290 -22.04 4.67 -3.54
CA LEU A 290 -22.33 5.93 -4.23
C LEU A 290 -23.31 5.76 -5.39
N SER A 291 -23.83 4.56 -5.63
CA SER A 291 -24.76 4.27 -6.74
C SER A 291 -25.99 5.19 -6.76
N ALA A 292 -26.48 5.58 -5.57
CA ALA A 292 -27.61 6.49 -5.40
C ALA A 292 -27.25 7.99 -5.33
N THR A 293 -25.96 8.37 -5.30
CA THR A 293 -25.54 9.77 -5.07
C THR A 293 -25.24 10.56 -6.34
N GLY A 294 -25.26 9.91 -7.51
CA GLY A 294 -24.89 10.52 -8.80
C GLY A 294 -23.39 10.88 -8.91
N TRP A 295 -22.55 10.42 -7.98
CA TRP A 295 -21.10 10.56 -8.03
C TRP A 295 -20.51 9.28 -8.64
N THR A 296 -19.46 9.40 -9.46
CA THR A 296 -18.58 8.25 -9.72
C THR A 296 -17.59 8.11 -8.58
N THR A 297 -17.21 6.88 -8.21
CA THR A 297 -16.23 6.62 -7.13
C THR A 297 -14.91 7.36 -7.34
N LYS A 298 -14.42 7.38 -8.59
CA LYS A 298 -13.21 8.12 -9.00
C LYS A 298 -13.39 9.64 -8.88
N GLY A 299 -14.54 10.18 -9.31
CA GLY A 299 -14.83 11.61 -9.22
C GLY A 299 -14.95 12.09 -7.78
N PHE A 300 -15.65 11.34 -6.93
CA PHE A 300 -15.77 11.61 -5.50
C PHE A 300 -14.41 11.57 -4.80
N ALA A 301 -13.60 10.54 -5.05
CA ALA A 301 -12.26 10.42 -4.48
C ALA A 301 -11.32 11.55 -4.94
N ALA A 302 -11.39 11.97 -6.20
CA ALA A 302 -10.61 13.10 -6.72
C ALA A 302 -11.02 14.43 -6.04
N THR A 303 -12.33 14.71 -5.92
CA THR A 303 -12.82 15.92 -5.24
C THR A 303 -12.50 15.91 -3.74
N ALA A 304 -12.57 14.76 -3.07
CA ALA A 304 -12.13 14.62 -1.68
C ALA A 304 -10.61 14.88 -1.53
N ALA A 305 -9.80 14.43 -2.49
CA ALA A 305 -8.35 14.66 -2.50
C ALA A 305 -7.99 16.15 -2.68
N GLU A 306 -8.72 16.90 -3.52
CA GLU A 306 -8.59 18.37 -3.60
C GLU A 306 -8.89 19.09 -2.27
N LEU A 307 -9.63 18.44 -1.37
CA LEU A 307 -9.99 18.90 -0.04
C LEU A 307 -9.15 18.25 1.07
N GLY A 308 -8.07 17.57 0.71
CA GLY A 308 -7.10 17.01 1.66
C GLY A 308 -7.46 15.63 2.21
N VAL A 309 -8.41 14.90 1.61
CA VAL A 309 -8.85 13.57 2.08
C VAL A 309 -8.65 12.52 0.98
N LEU A 310 -7.75 11.56 1.19
CA LEU A 310 -7.45 10.52 0.21
C LEU A 310 -8.30 9.28 0.45
N LEU A 311 -9.03 8.83 -0.58
CA LEU A 311 -9.98 7.71 -0.54
C LEU A 311 -9.60 6.62 -1.55
N ALA A 312 -10.05 5.38 -1.34
CA ALA A 312 -9.80 4.27 -2.27
C ALA A 312 -11.10 3.81 -2.96
N PRO A 313 -11.33 4.15 -4.25
CA PRO A 313 -12.32 3.47 -5.09
C PRO A 313 -12.00 1.97 -5.17
N ILE A 314 -12.96 1.10 -4.87
CA ILE A 314 -12.79 -0.37 -4.93
C ILE A 314 -13.69 -1.05 -5.97
N SER A 315 -14.76 -0.38 -6.40
CA SER A 315 -15.61 -0.77 -7.53
C SER A 315 -16.11 0.50 -8.27
N ASP A 316 -17.03 0.32 -9.22
CA ASP A 316 -17.64 1.46 -9.92
C ASP A 316 -18.59 2.26 -9.01
N ASP A 317 -19.13 1.63 -7.96
CA ASP A 317 -20.10 2.22 -7.01
C ASP A 317 -19.54 2.40 -5.58
N GLU A 318 -18.57 1.56 -5.13
CA GLU A 318 -18.07 1.59 -3.74
C GLU A 318 -16.72 2.31 -3.58
N VAL A 319 -16.65 3.17 -2.56
CA VAL A 319 -15.42 3.76 -2.02
C VAL A 319 -15.14 3.20 -0.63
N ARG A 320 -13.89 2.75 -0.41
CA ARG A 320 -13.40 2.28 0.89
C ARG A 320 -12.59 3.36 1.60
N LEU A 321 -12.85 3.47 2.89
CA LEU A 321 -12.15 4.32 3.85
C LEU A 321 -11.61 3.41 4.95
N VAL A 322 -10.35 3.59 5.34
CA VAL A 322 -9.67 2.76 6.35
C VAL A 322 -9.02 3.66 7.38
N LEU A 323 -9.38 3.46 8.64
CA LEU A 323 -8.80 4.15 9.80
C LEU A 323 -7.60 3.36 10.31
N HIS A 324 -6.61 4.07 10.82
CA HIS A 324 -5.36 3.50 11.32
C HIS A 324 -4.65 4.48 12.23
N LEU A 325 -3.71 3.96 13.03
CA LEU A 325 -2.33 4.43 12.99
C LEU A 325 -2.18 5.97 13.12
N ASP A 326 -2.00 6.59 11.96
CA ASP A 326 -1.62 8.00 11.78
C ASP A 326 -2.82 8.95 11.58
N VAL A 327 -4.06 8.46 11.68
CA VAL A 327 -5.28 9.30 11.57
C VAL A 327 -5.62 9.89 12.94
N THR A 328 -5.21 11.14 13.14
CA THR A 328 -5.55 11.91 14.35
C THR A 328 -7.03 12.32 14.40
N ASP A 329 -7.54 12.63 15.59
CA ASP A 329 -8.93 13.05 15.77
C ASP A 329 -9.24 14.36 15.02
N GLY A 330 -8.28 15.29 14.92
CA GLY A 330 -8.42 16.51 14.11
C GLY A 330 -8.56 16.22 12.61
N GLN A 331 -7.83 15.22 12.11
CA GLN A 331 -7.94 14.73 10.73
C GLN A 331 -9.25 13.97 10.50
N LEU A 332 -9.72 13.17 11.46
CA LEU A 332 -11.04 12.53 11.41
C LEU A 332 -12.16 13.58 11.31
N GLN A 333 -12.13 14.62 12.16
CA GLN A 333 -13.12 15.70 12.11
C GLN A 333 -13.05 16.47 10.79
N HIS A 334 -11.87 16.64 10.19
CA HIS A 334 -11.74 17.20 8.84
C HIS A 334 -12.37 16.30 7.76
N ALA A 335 -12.09 15.00 7.79
CA ALA A 335 -12.69 14.04 6.87
C ALA A 335 -14.22 14.02 6.99
N ILE A 336 -14.77 13.99 8.21
CA ILE A 336 -16.21 14.05 8.47
C ILE A 336 -16.84 15.30 7.82
N ARG A 337 -16.24 16.49 8.01
CA ARG A 337 -16.75 17.74 7.41
C ARG A 337 -16.73 17.69 5.87
N VAL A 338 -15.61 17.27 5.28
CA VAL A 338 -15.45 17.18 3.82
C VAL A 338 -16.45 16.19 3.22
N LEU A 339 -16.50 14.96 3.74
CA LEU A 339 -17.36 13.90 3.22
C LEU A 339 -18.84 14.24 3.39
N SER A 340 -19.24 14.75 4.55
CA SER A 340 -20.62 15.20 4.79
C SER A 340 -21.05 16.27 3.79
N ALA A 341 -20.17 17.25 3.49
CA ALA A 341 -20.48 18.31 2.54
C ALA A 341 -20.56 17.82 1.09
N LEU A 342 -19.70 16.88 0.68
CA LEU A 342 -19.74 16.28 -0.67
C LEU A 342 -20.94 15.33 -0.88
N LEU A 343 -21.43 14.68 0.19
CA LEU A 343 -22.54 13.73 0.12
C LEU A 343 -23.91 14.41 0.28
N LYS A 344 -24.02 15.49 1.07
CA LYS A 344 -25.28 16.23 1.28
C LYS A 344 -25.62 17.21 0.14
N HIS A 345 -24.75 17.36 -0.85
CA HIS A 345 -24.93 18.31 -1.95
C HIS A 345 -24.56 17.69 -3.32
N PRO A 346 -25.38 17.90 -4.38
CA PRO A 346 -25.10 17.34 -5.70
C PRO A 346 -23.86 17.95 -6.34
N MET A 347 -23.21 17.22 -7.26
CA MET A 347 -21.94 17.60 -7.92
C MET A 347 -21.85 19.07 -8.39
N ALA A 348 -22.95 19.65 -8.88
CA ALA A 348 -23.01 21.06 -9.31
C ALA A 348 -22.66 22.09 -8.21
N ALA A 349 -22.77 21.71 -6.93
CA ALA A 349 -22.36 22.53 -5.79
C ALA A 349 -20.92 22.29 -5.35
N ALA A 350 -20.26 21.20 -5.77
CA ALA A 350 -18.95 20.79 -5.26
C ALA A 350 -17.86 21.86 -5.47
N ALA A 351 -17.86 22.56 -6.62
CA ALA A 351 -16.93 23.66 -6.88
C ALA A 351 -17.12 24.86 -5.91
N ARG A 352 -18.37 25.16 -5.53
CA ARG A 352 -18.71 26.20 -4.54
C ARG A 352 -18.35 25.77 -3.12
N ILE A 353 -18.67 24.53 -2.76
CA ILE A 353 -18.33 23.92 -1.45
C ILE A 353 -16.81 23.88 -1.28
N ALA A 354 -16.07 23.46 -2.31
CA ALA A 354 -14.62 23.45 -2.27
C ALA A 354 -14.05 24.87 -2.11
N SER A 355 -14.65 25.88 -2.74
CA SER A 355 -14.28 27.28 -2.50
C SER A 355 -14.57 27.73 -1.07
N MET A 356 -15.74 27.38 -0.52
CA MET A 356 -16.19 27.79 0.82
C MET A 356 -15.41 27.09 1.93
N LEU A 357 -15.10 25.80 1.78
CA LEU A 357 -14.26 25.05 2.72
C LEU A 357 -12.82 25.57 2.72
N ARG A 358 -12.28 25.94 1.55
CA ARG A 358 -10.97 26.60 1.44
C ARG A 358 -10.95 27.96 2.14
N SER A 359 -12.00 28.78 2.06
CA SER A 359 -12.06 30.05 2.79
C SER A 359 -12.16 29.86 4.31
N THR A 360 -12.99 28.93 4.81
CA THR A 360 -13.03 28.65 6.27
C THR A 360 -11.72 28.07 6.80
N ALA A 361 -11.02 27.24 6.03
CA ALA A 361 -9.72 26.68 6.43
C ALA A 361 -8.56 27.70 6.41
N ALA A 362 -8.72 28.83 5.72
CA ALA A 362 -7.85 29.98 5.85
C ALA A 362 -8.20 30.80 7.10
N GLN A 363 -9.50 31.13 7.25
CA GLN A 363 -10.01 31.98 8.33
C GLN A 363 -9.80 31.39 9.73
N GLN A 364 -9.90 30.06 9.89
CA GLN A 364 -9.57 29.39 11.15
C GLN A 364 -8.08 29.44 11.52
N ARG A 365 -7.16 29.63 10.56
CA ARG A 365 -5.73 29.80 10.86
C ARG A 365 -5.46 31.20 11.42
N ASP A 366 -6.09 32.21 10.84
CA ASP A 366 -5.99 33.60 11.31
C ASP A 366 -6.50 33.72 12.75
N ASP A 367 -7.66 33.14 13.09
CA ASP A 367 -8.20 33.17 14.45
C ASP A 367 -7.29 32.47 15.48
N THR A 368 -6.66 31.33 15.13
CA THR A 368 -5.69 30.68 16.04
C THR A 368 -4.41 31.48 16.26
N SER A 369 -4.04 32.36 15.31
CA SER A 369 -2.88 33.25 15.48
C SER A 369 -3.14 34.40 16.47
N ALA A 370 -4.42 34.75 16.69
CA ALA A 370 -4.81 35.93 17.47
C ALA A 370 -4.88 35.72 18.99
N THR A 371 -4.79 34.47 19.51
CA THR A 371 -5.09 34.17 20.93
C THR A 371 -3.95 33.54 21.74
N THR A 372 -2.70 33.52 21.25
CA THR A 372 -1.55 33.00 22.03
C THR A 372 -0.62 34.12 22.48
N THR A 373 -0.89 34.70 23.65
CA THR A 373 0.09 35.54 24.36
C THR A 373 0.96 34.67 25.26
N GLN A 374 2.20 34.41 24.86
CA GLN A 374 3.18 33.75 25.73
C GLN A 374 3.65 34.70 26.85
N PRO A 375 3.79 34.23 28.10
CA PRO A 375 4.55 34.94 29.11
C PRO A 375 6.07 34.82 28.82
N GLN A 376 6.81 35.89 29.10
CA GLN A 376 8.24 35.99 28.78
C GLN A 376 9.12 35.23 29.77
N ASP A 377 10.17 34.60 29.24
CA ASP A 377 11.25 33.99 30.02
C ASP A 377 12.01 35.04 30.85
N ARG A 378 12.47 34.62 32.04
CA ARG A 378 13.56 35.26 32.78
C ARG A 378 14.44 34.19 33.42
N GLU A 379 15.64 34.05 32.89
CA GLU A 379 16.74 33.38 33.58
C GLU A 379 17.27 34.26 34.72
N ALA A 380 17.70 33.61 35.80
CA ALA A 380 18.65 34.16 36.77
C ALA A 380 19.34 33.01 37.52
N ASP A 381 20.67 32.95 37.43
CA ASP A 381 21.52 32.13 38.29
C ASP A 381 21.44 32.61 39.76
N ASP A 382 21.52 31.68 40.73
CA ASP A 382 22.72 31.51 41.57
C ASP A 382 22.50 30.57 42.79
N ASN A 383 23.31 29.51 42.83
CA ASN A 383 24.14 29.00 43.94
C ASN A 383 23.66 28.85 45.42
N ALA A 384 24.18 27.77 46.03
CA ALA A 384 24.53 27.55 47.46
C ALA A 384 23.46 27.18 48.52
N GLY A 385 23.74 26.08 49.24
CA GLY A 385 23.69 26.10 50.71
C GLY A 385 22.85 25.07 51.48
N ALA A 386 23.44 23.89 51.74
CA ALA A 386 23.35 23.05 52.96
C ALA A 386 22.09 23.03 53.88
N GLY A 387 21.63 21.84 54.30
CA GLY A 387 20.78 21.72 55.49
C GLY A 387 20.12 20.35 55.82
N ALA A 388 20.86 19.48 56.52
CA ALA A 388 20.39 18.46 57.49
C ALA A 388 19.30 17.40 57.13
N ALA A 389 19.67 16.12 57.32
CA ALA A 389 18.74 15.01 57.64
C ALA A 389 18.45 14.96 59.15
N PRO A 390 17.43 14.18 59.61
CA PRO A 390 17.70 12.81 60.13
C PRO A 390 16.65 11.77 59.67
N THR A 391 16.97 10.56 59.17
CA THR A 391 17.52 9.34 59.79
C THR A 391 16.67 8.62 60.86
N ALA A 392 16.07 7.48 60.47
CA ALA A 392 15.95 6.20 61.22
C ALA A 392 15.46 5.12 60.20
N ALA A 393 16.22 4.07 59.86
CA ALA A 393 16.48 2.82 60.62
C ALA A 393 15.22 1.94 60.80
N GLY A 394 15.21 0.63 60.50
CA GLY A 394 16.27 -0.31 60.10
C GLY A 394 15.75 -1.69 59.59
N PRO A 395 16.63 -2.70 59.45
CA PRO A 395 16.42 -3.96 58.66
C PRO A 395 15.65 -5.06 59.44
N VAL A 396 15.28 -6.24 58.91
CA VAL A 396 16.06 -7.38 58.32
C VAL A 396 15.14 -8.27 57.43
N ASP A 397 15.53 -9.35 56.73
CA ASP A 397 16.74 -10.21 56.78
C ASP A 397 17.10 -10.90 55.42
N GLN A 398 18.09 -11.79 55.41
CA GLN A 398 18.43 -12.75 54.33
C GLN A 398 18.23 -14.22 54.78
N VAL A 399 17.91 -15.13 53.84
CA VAL A 399 18.29 -16.56 53.96
C VAL A 399 18.71 -17.12 52.60
N MET A 400 19.91 -17.70 52.53
CA MET A 400 20.38 -18.56 51.44
C MET A 400 20.01 -20.03 51.71
N ALA A 401 19.78 -20.81 50.65
CA ALA A 401 20.08 -22.25 50.64
C ALA A 401 20.35 -22.72 49.20
N ALA A 402 21.30 -23.64 49.01
CA ALA A 402 21.73 -24.12 47.69
C ALA A 402 21.93 -25.65 47.66
N ALA A 403 21.53 -26.26 46.53
CA ALA A 403 21.98 -27.58 46.03
C ALA A 403 21.64 -28.81 46.92
N PRO A 404 21.75 -30.08 46.46
CA PRO A 404 22.65 -30.61 45.41
C PRO A 404 22.01 -31.46 44.30
N ALA A 405 22.81 -31.74 43.27
CA ALA A 405 22.60 -32.81 42.28
C ALA A 405 23.37 -34.08 42.68
N PRO A 406 23.12 -35.23 42.01
CA PRO A 406 24.14 -36.26 41.91
C PRO A 406 24.38 -36.83 40.49
N ALA A 407 25.68 -37.00 40.20
CA ALA A 407 26.34 -38.14 39.55
C ALA A 407 25.94 -38.62 38.12
N THR A 408 26.81 -38.20 37.18
CA THR A 408 27.44 -38.96 36.08
C THR A 408 27.32 -40.51 36.01
N ALA A 409 26.93 -41.02 34.84
CA ALA A 409 27.39 -42.26 34.16
C ALA A 409 26.74 -42.30 32.75
N ALA A 410 27.28 -42.88 31.67
CA ALA A 410 28.63 -43.29 31.29
C ALA A 410 28.70 -43.21 29.74
N ALA A 411 29.89 -43.28 29.13
CA ALA A 411 30.07 -43.11 27.68
C ALA A 411 30.14 -44.44 26.89
N GLU A 412 29.90 -44.32 25.57
CA GLU A 412 30.27 -45.25 24.48
C GLU A 412 29.51 -46.59 24.30
N PRO A 413 29.55 -47.20 23.09
CA PRO A 413 30.25 -46.79 21.85
C PRO A 413 29.37 -46.61 20.60
N VAL A 414 29.98 -45.96 19.59
CA VAL A 414 29.55 -45.96 18.19
C VAL A 414 29.73 -47.35 17.57
N VAL A 415 28.71 -47.88 16.87
CA VAL A 415 28.83 -49.10 16.04
C VAL A 415 28.08 -48.95 14.72
N GLN A 416 28.84 -48.69 13.65
CA GLN A 416 28.68 -49.20 12.28
C GLN A 416 30.11 -49.31 11.72
N PRO A 417 30.45 -50.33 10.89
CA PRO A 417 29.63 -50.77 9.76
C PRO A 417 29.40 -52.29 9.70
N ASP A 418 28.54 -52.72 8.77
CA ASP A 418 28.91 -53.88 7.96
C ASP A 418 28.32 -53.82 6.54
N THR A 419 29.00 -54.46 5.60
CA THR A 419 28.76 -54.36 4.15
C THR A 419 28.57 -55.73 3.50
N THR A 420 27.37 -56.01 3.01
CA THR A 420 27.09 -57.04 2.00
C THR A 420 26.02 -56.48 1.06
N ALA A 421 26.26 -56.13 -0.20
CA ALA A 421 26.83 -56.95 -1.28
C ALA A 421 25.99 -58.20 -1.55
N ASP A 422 24.99 -58.06 -2.44
CA ASP A 422 24.55 -59.15 -3.31
C ASP A 422 24.30 -58.61 -4.73
N THR A 423 24.48 -59.48 -5.72
CA THR A 423 24.53 -59.22 -7.17
C THR A 423 23.54 -60.18 -7.85
N ASP A 424 22.74 -59.83 -8.86
CA ASP A 424 23.11 -59.68 -10.29
C ASP A 424 21.76 -59.60 -11.10
N PRO A 425 21.62 -59.81 -12.43
CA PRO A 425 21.36 -58.69 -13.36
C PRO A 425 20.14 -58.81 -14.30
N GLY A 426 19.88 -57.73 -15.06
CA GLY A 426 19.03 -57.74 -16.27
C GLY A 426 18.61 -56.34 -16.71
N ARG A 427 19.42 -55.57 -17.46
CA ARG A 427 19.48 -55.53 -18.96
C ARG A 427 18.07 -55.32 -19.57
N ALA A 428 17.79 -54.25 -20.33
CA ALA A 428 18.60 -53.67 -21.41
C ALA A 428 18.44 -52.14 -21.61
N ARG A 429 19.25 -51.58 -22.52
CA ARG A 429 19.38 -50.13 -22.84
C ARG A 429 18.87 -49.80 -24.25
N ARG A 430 18.32 -48.58 -24.40
CA ARG A 430 18.37 -47.68 -25.60
C ARG A 430 17.57 -48.09 -26.85
N PRO A 431 17.38 -47.18 -27.85
CA PRO A 431 17.79 -45.77 -27.93
C PRO A 431 16.66 -44.74 -28.18
N HIS A 432 17.02 -43.46 -28.12
CA HIS A 432 16.22 -42.33 -28.63
C HIS A 432 16.13 -42.34 -30.16
N THR A 433 15.02 -41.80 -30.70
CA THR A 433 14.92 -41.43 -32.11
C THR A 433 14.45 -39.98 -32.24
N VAL A 434 15.17 -39.17 -33.01
CA VAL A 434 14.83 -37.78 -33.35
C VAL A 434 13.83 -37.80 -34.52
N VAL A 435 12.73 -37.04 -34.43
CA VAL A 435 11.87 -36.74 -35.59
C VAL A 435 11.68 -35.24 -35.70
N ARG A 436 11.70 -34.77 -36.95
CA ARG A 436 11.76 -33.36 -37.36
C ARG A 436 10.39 -32.66 -37.30
N ALA A 437 10.44 -31.34 -37.29
CA ALA A 437 9.30 -30.47 -37.53
C ALA A 437 8.59 -30.75 -38.87
N ALA A 438 7.27 -30.57 -38.88
CA ALA A 438 6.48 -30.39 -40.08
C ALA A 438 5.43 -29.29 -39.81
N THR A 439 5.69 -28.08 -40.31
CA THR A 439 4.74 -26.97 -40.28
C THR A 439 3.61 -27.26 -41.26
N THR A 440 2.35 -27.07 -40.86
CA THR A 440 1.22 -27.08 -41.81
C THR A 440 0.49 -25.74 -41.70
N ALA A 441 0.65 -24.92 -42.72
CA ALA A 441 -0.14 -23.70 -42.86
C ALA A 441 -1.54 -24.06 -43.37
N LEU A 442 -2.57 -23.43 -42.79
CA LEU A 442 -3.91 -23.43 -43.37
C LEU A 442 -4.40 -21.99 -43.46
N THR A 443 -4.31 -21.44 -44.67
CA THR A 443 -4.93 -20.17 -45.04
C THR A 443 -6.43 -20.34 -45.18
N PHE A 444 -7.20 -19.40 -44.62
CA PHE A 444 -8.54 -19.11 -45.13
C PHE A 444 -8.72 -17.61 -45.28
N VAL A 445 -9.16 -17.21 -46.48
CA VAL A 445 -9.50 -15.84 -46.85
C VAL A 445 -10.98 -15.64 -46.58
N LEU A 446 -11.36 -14.49 -46.02
CA LEU A 446 -12.66 -13.89 -46.32
C LEU A 446 -12.56 -12.36 -46.30
N ALA A 447 -13.13 -11.73 -47.33
CA ALA A 447 -13.23 -10.29 -47.45
C ALA A 447 -14.70 -9.92 -47.74
N LEU A 448 -15.22 -8.92 -47.04
CA LEU A 448 -16.48 -8.17 -47.26
C LEU A 448 -16.57 -7.14 -46.13
N ALA A 449 -17.18 -5.96 -46.26
CA ALA A 449 -17.34 -5.05 -47.39
C ALA A 449 -17.72 -3.68 -46.79
N ALA A 450 -17.37 -2.57 -47.46
CA ALA A 450 -17.78 -1.24 -47.03
C ALA A 450 -19.18 -0.88 -47.57
N ALA A 451 -20.00 -0.25 -46.73
CA ALA A 451 -21.12 0.59 -47.14
C ALA A 451 -21.30 1.68 -46.06
N GLY A 452 -21.17 2.95 -46.44
CA GLY A 452 -21.38 4.09 -45.55
C GLY A 452 -22.71 4.80 -45.83
N CYS A 453 -22.90 5.95 -45.20
CA CYS A 453 -23.49 7.20 -45.75
C CYS A 453 -24.00 8.09 -44.60
N GLY A 454 -23.83 9.42 -44.70
CA GLY A 454 -24.53 10.37 -43.83
C GLY A 454 -23.79 11.66 -43.47
N GLU A 455 -23.34 12.44 -44.45
CA GLU A 455 -23.04 13.87 -44.20
C GLU A 455 -24.32 14.71 -44.25
N GLY A 456 -24.43 15.72 -43.38
CA GLY A 456 -25.48 16.74 -43.39
C GLY A 456 -24.96 18.03 -42.73
N PRO A 457 -25.11 19.21 -43.34
CA PRO A 457 -24.39 20.42 -42.92
C PRO A 457 -25.08 21.19 -41.80
N GLY A 458 -24.31 21.61 -40.77
CA GLY A 458 -24.81 22.35 -39.60
C GLY A 458 -23.97 23.57 -39.21
N GLN A 459 -24.38 24.74 -39.70
CA GLN A 459 -24.12 26.12 -39.23
C GLN A 459 -22.85 26.45 -38.41
N ALA A 460 -22.07 27.41 -38.93
CA ALA A 460 -21.02 28.12 -38.21
C ALA A 460 -21.57 29.02 -37.08
N PRO A 461 -20.95 29.05 -35.88
CA PRO A 461 -21.27 30.03 -34.84
C PRO A 461 -20.79 31.43 -35.21
N ARG A 462 -21.64 32.44 -35.02
CA ARG A 462 -21.28 33.85 -35.19
C ARG A 462 -20.40 34.34 -34.03
N THR A 463 -19.37 35.10 -34.33
CA THR A 463 -18.58 35.87 -33.37
C THR A 463 -19.43 36.94 -32.68
N PRO A 464 -19.44 37.02 -31.33
CA PRO A 464 -19.90 38.21 -30.62
C PRO A 464 -18.75 39.21 -30.47
N THR A 465 -18.93 40.42 -30.97
CA THR A 465 -18.02 41.55 -30.76
C THR A 465 -18.08 42.01 -29.30
N VAL A 466 -16.97 41.93 -28.56
CA VAL A 466 -16.89 42.52 -27.21
C VAL A 466 -16.31 43.93 -27.32
N SER A 467 -17.09 44.91 -26.88
CA SER A 467 -16.68 46.32 -26.81
C SER A 467 -15.73 46.54 -25.63
N SER A 468 -14.67 47.33 -25.85
CA SER A 468 -13.69 47.68 -24.84
C SER A 468 -14.19 48.77 -23.89
N ALA A 469 -14.57 48.41 -22.67
CA ALA A 469 -14.74 49.35 -21.57
C ALA A 469 -13.51 49.29 -20.66
N VAL A 470 -12.69 50.34 -20.69
CA VAL A 470 -11.52 50.47 -19.81
C VAL A 470 -11.98 50.82 -18.41
N SER A 471 -11.76 49.93 -17.44
CA SER A 471 -11.90 50.22 -16.02
C SER A 471 -10.51 50.22 -15.38
N SER A 472 -10.09 51.37 -14.88
CA SER A 472 -8.81 51.55 -14.21
C SER A 472 -8.89 51.02 -12.77
N ALA A 473 -8.23 49.89 -12.51
CA ALA A 473 -8.03 49.34 -11.17
C ALA A 473 -6.55 49.42 -10.79
N VAL A 474 -6.28 49.68 -9.50
CA VAL A 474 -4.95 49.97 -8.96
C VAL A 474 -4.04 48.74 -9.01
N SER A 475 -2.86 48.88 -9.62
CA SER A 475 -1.83 47.82 -9.60
C SER A 475 -1.26 47.62 -8.19
N PRO A 476 -1.20 46.39 -7.66
CA PRO A 476 -0.44 46.13 -6.44
C PRO A 476 1.05 46.40 -6.71
N THR A 477 1.70 47.16 -5.83
CA THR A 477 3.15 47.40 -5.93
C THR A 477 3.88 46.15 -5.45
N VAL A 478 4.23 45.28 -6.39
CA VAL A 478 5.05 44.08 -6.16
C VAL A 478 6.32 44.49 -5.40
N THR A 479 6.61 43.81 -4.30
CA THR A 479 7.79 44.15 -3.49
C THR A 479 9.08 43.73 -4.21
N ALA A 480 10.22 44.34 -3.86
CA ALA A 480 11.50 43.98 -4.47
C ALA A 480 11.87 42.50 -4.25
N GLU A 481 11.51 41.94 -3.09
CA GLU A 481 11.72 40.54 -2.74
C GLU A 481 10.80 39.60 -3.55
N GLU A 482 9.55 40.01 -3.77
CA GLU A 482 8.58 39.25 -4.58
C GLU A 482 8.95 39.26 -6.08
N ALA A 483 9.54 40.35 -6.56
CA ALA A 483 10.11 40.45 -7.91
C ALA A 483 11.38 39.59 -8.09
N ASP A 484 12.25 39.55 -7.08
CA ASP A 484 13.44 38.69 -7.04
C ASP A 484 13.06 37.19 -7.01
N ALA A 485 12.12 36.80 -6.14
CA ALA A 485 11.57 35.45 -6.06
C ALA A 485 10.94 35.01 -7.40
N ARG A 486 10.12 35.88 -8.03
CA ARG A 486 9.57 35.66 -9.37
C ARG A 486 10.66 35.38 -10.41
N THR A 487 11.74 36.16 -10.40
CA THR A 487 12.84 36.04 -11.36
C THR A 487 13.59 34.73 -11.16
N LYS A 488 14.05 34.45 -9.93
CA LYS A 488 14.80 33.24 -9.58
C LYS A 488 14.02 31.95 -9.84
N ALA A 489 12.71 31.96 -9.60
CA ALA A 489 11.85 30.82 -9.90
C ALA A 489 11.70 30.54 -11.41
N VAL A 490 11.58 31.57 -12.24
CA VAL A 490 11.53 31.43 -13.71
C VAL A 490 12.86 30.92 -14.26
N ASP A 491 13.98 31.40 -13.73
CA ASP A 491 15.32 30.91 -14.09
C ASP A 491 15.51 29.44 -13.70
N ALA A 492 15.15 29.07 -12.48
CA ALA A 492 15.17 27.68 -12.00
C ALA A 492 14.33 26.75 -12.90
N TYR A 493 13.10 27.15 -13.21
CA TYR A 493 12.22 26.41 -14.11
C TYR A 493 12.78 26.28 -15.53
N THR A 494 13.34 27.36 -16.07
CA THR A 494 13.97 27.37 -17.40
C THR A 494 15.19 26.48 -17.47
N ASN A 495 16.01 26.43 -16.42
CA ASN A 495 17.19 25.56 -16.36
C ASN A 495 16.82 24.09 -16.09
N PHE A 496 15.80 23.82 -15.28
CA PHE A 496 15.15 22.51 -15.19
C PHE A 496 14.75 21.98 -16.58
N ARG A 497 14.07 22.79 -17.40
CA ARG A 497 13.68 22.38 -18.77
C ARG A 497 14.86 22.03 -19.66
N LYS A 498 15.94 22.83 -19.63
CA LYS A 498 17.19 22.52 -20.36
C LYS A 498 17.80 21.20 -19.89
N ALA A 499 17.91 20.98 -18.58
CA ALA A 499 18.44 19.76 -17.99
C ALA A 499 17.59 18.52 -18.35
N GLN A 500 16.26 18.65 -18.31
CA GLN A 500 15.32 17.61 -18.73
C GLN A 500 15.51 17.22 -20.21
N VAL A 501 15.65 18.20 -21.10
CA VAL A 501 15.89 17.94 -22.54
C VAL A 501 17.22 17.21 -22.75
N ALA A 502 18.30 17.64 -22.11
CA ALA A 502 19.61 17.01 -22.22
C ALA A 502 19.62 15.56 -21.70
N ALA A 503 19.06 15.33 -20.51
CA ALA A 503 18.96 14.00 -19.91
C ALA A 503 18.11 13.03 -20.77
N SER A 504 16.98 13.52 -21.30
CA SER A 504 16.08 12.72 -22.14
C SER A 504 16.67 12.38 -23.53
N ALA A 505 17.50 13.26 -24.09
CA ALA A 505 18.18 13.02 -25.37
C ALA A 505 19.28 11.95 -25.24
N ASN A 506 19.98 11.93 -24.11
CA ASN A 506 21.06 10.97 -23.83
C ASN A 506 20.55 9.61 -23.34
N ALA A 507 19.27 9.51 -22.92
CA ALA A 507 18.75 8.42 -22.09
C ALA A 507 19.55 8.23 -20.79
N ASP A 508 19.93 9.35 -20.17
CA ASP A 508 20.67 9.39 -18.91
C ASP A 508 19.70 9.75 -17.76
N PRO A 509 19.25 8.77 -16.95
CA PRO A 509 18.38 9.03 -15.81
C PRO A 509 19.12 9.64 -14.61
N GLN A 510 20.45 9.67 -14.59
CA GLN A 510 21.17 10.43 -13.57
C GLN A 510 21.31 11.90 -13.94
N GLY A 511 21.47 12.16 -15.25
CA GLY A 511 21.24 13.44 -15.93
C GLY A 511 21.82 14.60 -15.17
N GLY A 512 23.14 14.74 -15.18
CA GLY A 512 23.93 15.42 -14.12
C GLY A 512 23.42 16.78 -13.59
N ASP A 513 22.75 17.58 -14.41
CA ASP A 513 22.18 18.87 -14.01
C ASP A 513 20.74 18.82 -13.45
N LEU A 514 19.99 17.73 -13.60
CA LEU A 514 18.62 17.60 -13.08
C LEU A 514 18.53 17.88 -11.55
N PRO A 515 19.42 17.33 -10.69
CA PRO A 515 19.39 17.62 -9.25
C PRO A 515 19.77 19.07 -8.87
N ASN A 516 20.33 19.84 -9.80
CA ASN A 516 20.68 21.24 -9.58
C ASN A 516 19.48 22.18 -9.69
N TYR A 517 18.40 21.74 -10.37
CA TYR A 517 17.21 22.54 -10.66
C TYR A 517 15.89 21.86 -10.26
N THR A 518 15.92 20.62 -9.78
CA THR A 518 14.74 19.79 -9.50
C THR A 518 14.88 19.10 -8.14
N ALA A 519 13.78 19.04 -7.40
CA ALA A 519 13.69 18.33 -6.12
C ALA A 519 12.67 17.19 -6.18
N ASP A 520 12.67 16.29 -5.19
CA ASP A 520 11.65 15.25 -5.07
C ASP A 520 10.29 15.83 -4.63
N PRO A 521 9.16 15.31 -5.16
CA PRO A 521 9.04 14.06 -5.90
C PRO A 521 9.34 14.13 -7.41
N LEU A 522 9.43 15.33 -8.00
CA LEU A 522 9.59 15.48 -9.45
C LEU A 522 10.93 14.90 -9.97
N LEU A 523 12.02 15.05 -9.22
CA LEU A 523 13.32 14.47 -9.61
C LEU A 523 13.20 12.95 -9.82
N THR A 524 12.73 12.20 -8.82
CA THR A 524 12.50 10.75 -8.92
C THR A 524 11.57 10.39 -10.08
N GLN A 525 10.48 11.15 -10.29
CA GLN A 525 9.55 10.91 -11.40
C GLN A 525 10.24 10.99 -12.78
N LEU A 526 11.09 12.01 -12.99
CA LEU A 526 11.83 12.22 -14.23
C LEU A 526 12.90 11.15 -14.46
N ARG A 527 13.65 10.79 -13.40
CA ARG A 527 14.64 9.70 -13.47
C ARG A 527 13.99 8.40 -13.93
N ASN A 528 12.81 8.08 -13.40
CA ASN A 528 12.07 6.87 -13.76
C ASN A 528 11.53 6.91 -15.20
N ASP A 529 10.96 8.03 -15.67
CA ASP A 529 10.51 8.19 -17.06
C ASP A 529 11.67 8.01 -18.07
N ILE A 530 12.83 8.63 -17.81
CA ILE A 530 14.01 8.49 -18.65
C ILE A 530 14.56 7.05 -18.61
N TYR A 531 14.62 6.43 -17.42
CA TYR A 531 15.06 5.05 -17.26
C TYR A 531 14.16 4.06 -18.01
N LEU A 532 12.84 4.16 -17.87
CA LEU A 532 11.89 3.27 -18.55
C LEU A 532 11.96 3.40 -20.07
N LYS A 533 12.10 4.62 -20.61
CA LYS A 533 12.36 4.85 -22.03
C LYS A 533 13.69 4.22 -22.46
N ALA A 534 14.75 4.38 -21.68
CA ALA A 534 16.05 3.79 -21.96
C ALA A 534 16.00 2.25 -22.03
N GLN A 535 15.29 1.61 -21.10
CA GLN A 535 15.05 0.15 -21.11
C GLN A 535 14.29 -0.32 -22.35
N GLN A 536 13.38 0.51 -22.88
CA GLN A 536 12.63 0.25 -24.12
C GLN A 536 13.43 0.60 -25.41
N GLY A 537 14.69 1.03 -25.28
CA GLY A 537 15.50 1.48 -26.42
C GLY A 537 15.02 2.80 -27.03
N LEU A 538 14.33 3.63 -26.26
CA LEU A 538 13.79 4.93 -26.65
C LEU A 538 14.63 6.09 -26.09
N VAL A 539 14.66 7.20 -26.84
CA VAL A 539 15.20 8.51 -26.42
C VAL A 539 14.22 9.61 -26.83
N THR A 540 14.22 10.75 -26.14
CA THR A 540 13.40 11.92 -26.56
C THR A 540 14.32 13.01 -27.10
N THR A 541 14.24 13.29 -28.41
CA THR A 541 15.14 14.18 -29.14
C THR A 541 14.44 15.43 -29.68
N GLY A 542 15.24 16.45 -30.03
CA GLY A 542 14.75 17.78 -30.39
C GLY A 542 14.51 18.67 -29.16
N THR A 543 13.80 19.77 -29.34
CA THR A 543 13.67 20.83 -28.32
C THR A 543 12.22 21.30 -28.22
N PRO A 544 11.59 21.25 -27.03
CA PRO A 544 10.26 21.79 -26.84
C PRO A 544 10.33 23.32 -26.70
N THR A 545 9.22 24.01 -26.95
CA THR A 545 9.10 25.45 -26.68
C THR A 545 8.28 25.65 -25.42
N TRP A 546 8.77 26.48 -24.50
CA TRP A 546 8.09 26.85 -23.26
C TRP A 546 7.86 28.35 -23.18
N LYS A 547 6.79 28.75 -22.48
CA LYS A 547 6.39 30.13 -22.18
C LYS A 547 5.92 30.21 -20.72
N PRO A 548 6.84 30.12 -19.73
CA PRO A 548 6.49 30.16 -18.32
C PRO A 548 5.91 31.53 -17.93
N ALA A 549 4.75 31.51 -17.29
CA ALA A 549 4.08 32.64 -16.69
C ALA A 549 3.88 32.37 -15.19
N VAL A 550 4.47 33.19 -14.33
CA VAL A 550 4.26 33.09 -12.88
C VAL A 550 2.86 33.56 -12.52
N THR A 551 2.04 32.62 -12.03
CA THR A 551 0.63 32.82 -11.67
C THR A 551 0.46 33.18 -10.19
N ARG A 552 1.36 32.71 -9.32
CA ARG A 552 1.39 33.07 -7.89
C ARG A 552 2.82 33.13 -7.36
N VAL A 553 3.08 34.09 -6.49
CA VAL A 553 4.27 34.13 -5.63
C VAL A 553 3.77 34.09 -4.18
N ASP A 554 4.43 33.31 -3.34
CA ASP A 554 4.18 33.26 -1.90
C ASP A 554 5.51 33.31 -1.16
N ILE A 555 5.81 34.48 -0.62
CA ILE A 555 6.95 34.78 0.25
C ILE A 555 6.50 35.08 1.69
N SER A 556 5.24 34.80 2.04
CA SER A 556 4.67 35.12 3.36
C SER A 556 5.22 34.22 4.46
N THR A 557 5.54 32.97 4.13
CA THR A 557 6.02 31.92 5.04
C THR A 557 7.02 31.04 4.32
N ARG A 558 8.02 30.50 5.04
CA ARG A 558 8.99 29.56 4.47
C ARG A 558 8.43 28.12 4.44
N PRO A 559 8.78 27.30 3.43
CA PRO A 559 9.63 27.65 2.29
C PRO A 559 8.88 28.53 1.28
N PHE A 560 9.56 29.53 0.72
CA PHE A 560 8.95 30.41 -0.29
C PHE A 560 8.58 29.60 -1.54
N THR A 561 7.42 29.89 -2.14
CA THR A 561 6.96 29.15 -3.33
C THR A 561 6.51 30.08 -4.45
N VAL A 562 6.69 29.60 -5.69
CA VAL A 562 6.23 30.28 -6.90
C VAL A 562 5.55 29.25 -7.79
N ASP A 563 4.31 29.55 -8.19
CA ASP A 563 3.56 28.73 -9.16
C ASP A 563 3.74 29.32 -10.57
N ILE A 564 4.04 28.43 -11.52
CA ILE A 564 4.28 28.73 -12.94
C ILE A 564 3.31 27.92 -13.78
N ASP A 565 2.53 28.60 -14.62
CA ASP A 565 1.83 27.98 -15.73
C ASP A 565 2.68 28.14 -17.00
N ASP A 566 2.92 27.05 -17.71
CA ASP A 566 3.72 27.01 -18.93
C ASP A 566 2.95 26.34 -20.06
N CYS A 567 2.72 27.07 -21.14
CA CYS A 567 2.17 26.49 -22.36
C CYS A 567 3.28 25.77 -23.15
N LEU A 568 3.49 24.50 -22.81
CA LEU A 568 4.56 23.68 -23.36
C LEU A 568 4.15 23.11 -24.73
N ASP A 569 4.92 23.44 -25.77
CA ASP A 569 4.82 22.86 -27.10
C ASP A 569 5.94 21.83 -27.32
N THR A 570 5.58 20.55 -27.37
CA THR A 570 6.46 19.42 -27.63
C THR A 570 6.40 18.93 -29.07
N SER A 571 5.87 19.71 -30.02
CA SER A 571 5.77 19.33 -31.44
C SER A 571 7.13 19.00 -32.07
N ALA A 572 8.19 19.66 -31.59
CA ALA A 572 9.58 19.45 -31.99
C ALA A 572 10.40 18.64 -30.96
N TRP A 573 9.77 18.02 -29.95
CA TRP A 573 10.42 17.20 -28.92
C TRP A 573 9.78 15.81 -28.89
N LYS A 574 10.40 14.87 -29.60
CA LYS A 574 9.79 13.59 -29.99
C LYS A 574 10.50 12.40 -29.37
N THR A 575 9.74 11.41 -28.94
CA THR A 575 10.29 10.11 -28.54
C THR A 575 10.54 9.28 -29.79
N VAL A 576 11.75 8.75 -29.93
CA VAL A 576 12.20 7.97 -31.09
C VAL A 576 12.92 6.69 -30.65
N ILE A 577 12.91 5.67 -31.50
CA ILE A 577 13.67 4.43 -31.30
C ILE A 577 15.17 4.74 -31.48
N LYS A 578 15.97 4.65 -30.42
CA LYS A 578 17.40 5.04 -30.38
C LYS A 578 18.23 4.39 -31.49
N ALA A 579 17.92 3.15 -31.84
CA ALA A 579 18.64 2.38 -32.87
C ALA A 579 18.26 2.73 -34.33
N SER A 580 17.13 3.39 -34.58
CA SER A 580 16.63 3.62 -35.96
C SER A 580 16.15 5.04 -36.25
N GLY A 581 16.05 5.91 -35.25
CA GLY A 581 15.52 7.28 -35.39
C GLY A 581 14.03 7.36 -35.73
N LYS A 582 13.33 6.23 -35.85
CA LYS A 582 11.89 6.20 -36.15
C LYS A 582 11.08 6.78 -35.00
N ASP A 583 10.06 7.56 -35.35
CA ASP A 583 9.10 8.15 -34.42
C ASP A 583 8.40 7.05 -33.61
N ALA A 584 8.36 7.21 -32.30
CA ALA A 584 7.75 6.32 -31.32
C ALA A 584 6.69 7.06 -30.48
N ALA A 585 6.15 8.16 -31.00
CA ALA A 585 5.06 8.89 -30.36
C ALA A 585 3.81 8.00 -30.17
N VAL A 586 3.14 8.21 -29.03
CA VAL A 586 1.81 7.65 -28.79
C VAL A 586 0.81 8.39 -29.70
N PRO A 587 -0.06 7.69 -30.44
CA PRO A 587 -1.13 8.32 -31.22
C PRO A 587 -2.01 9.24 -30.37
N ASP A 588 -2.58 10.26 -31.01
CA ASP A 588 -3.59 11.17 -30.45
C ASP A 588 -3.19 11.96 -29.18
N GLN A 589 -1.90 11.93 -28.80
CA GLN A 589 -1.38 12.74 -27.70
C GLN A 589 -1.26 14.22 -28.11
N ALA A 590 -1.89 15.12 -27.34
CA ALA A 590 -1.77 16.56 -27.54
C ALA A 590 -0.30 17.00 -27.47
N ARG A 591 0.14 17.76 -28.50
CA ARG A 591 1.52 18.24 -28.62
C ARG A 591 1.76 19.59 -27.96
N ARG A 592 0.71 20.34 -27.67
CA ARG A 592 0.76 21.63 -27.00
C ARG A 592 -0.26 21.61 -25.87
N TYR A 593 0.21 21.78 -24.64
CA TYR A 593 -0.59 21.56 -23.42
C TYR A 593 -0.08 22.40 -22.26
N LEU A 594 -0.97 22.69 -21.32
CA LEU A 594 -0.61 23.40 -20.09
C LEU A 594 0.23 22.50 -19.18
N VAL A 595 1.32 23.05 -18.64
CA VAL A 595 2.05 22.48 -17.51
C VAL A 595 1.96 23.44 -16.34
N GLN A 596 1.55 22.92 -15.18
CA GLN A 596 1.50 23.67 -13.93
C GLN A 596 2.64 23.20 -13.04
N ALA A 597 3.55 24.10 -12.70
CA ALA A 597 4.74 23.81 -11.92
C ALA A 597 4.79 24.62 -10.63
N LYS A 598 5.37 24.03 -9.58
CA LYS A 598 5.68 24.69 -8.32
C LYS A 598 7.19 24.69 -8.13
N VAL A 599 7.75 25.88 -8.01
CA VAL A 599 9.14 26.12 -7.63
C VAL A 599 9.17 26.48 -6.15
N VAL A 600 10.12 25.91 -5.42
CA VAL A 600 10.24 26.07 -3.96
C VAL A 600 11.67 26.53 -3.65
N GLN A 601 11.81 27.51 -2.76
CA GLN A 601 13.11 27.87 -2.21
C GLN A 601 13.43 26.99 -0.99
N TYR A 602 14.57 26.30 -1.04
CA TYR A 602 15.06 25.46 0.04
C TYR A 602 15.96 26.26 1.00
N ASP A 603 16.28 25.68 2.16
CA ASP A 603 17.07 26.35 3.21
C ASP A 603 18.50 26.69 2.77
N ASP A 604 19.04 25.99 1.78
CA ASP A 604 20.30 26.30 1.10
C ASP A 604 20.21 27.51 0.12
N GLY A 605 19.04 28.14 0.05
CA GLY A 605 18.75 29.30 -0.79
C GLY A 605 18.41 28.97 -2.25
N ARG A 606 18.55 27.71 -2.69
CA ARG A 606 18.26 27.31 -4.07
C ARG A 606 16.76 27.26 -4.34
N TRP A 607 16.38 27.76 -5.52
CA TRP A 607 15.06 27.58 -6.09
C TRP A 607 15.06 26.32 -6.95
N LEU A 608 14.25 25.32 -6.59
CA LEU A 608 14.15 24.05 -7.29
C LEU A 608 12.70 23.77 -7.67
N VAL A 609 12.48 23.19 -8.86
CA VAL A 609 11.16 22.73 -9.28
C VAL A 609 10.81 21.47 -8.49
N ASN A 610 9.75 21.55 -7.68
CA ASN A 610 9.31 20.46 -6.79
C ASN A 610 8.22 19.60 -7.44
N THR A 611 7.33 20.22 -8.23
CA THR A 611 6.30 19.52 -9.03
C THR A 611 6.15 20.18 -10.39
N ALA A 612 5.86 19.40 -11.43
CA ALA A 612 5.50 19.89 -12.77
C ALA A 612 4.47 18.95 -13.41
N ASN A 613 3.19 19.33 -13.38
CA ASN A 613 2.07 18.50 -13.81
C ASN A 613 1.59 18.87 -15.22
N ALA A 614 1.61 17.91 -16.15
CA ALA A 614 1.25 18.11 -17.55
C ALA A 614 -0.22 17.78 -17.82
N GLN A 615 -1.04 18.81 -18.04
CA GLN A 615 -2.47 18.74 -18.34
C GLN A 615 -2.66 18.42 -19.84
N ARG A 616 -2.31 17.20 -20.26
CA ARG A 616 -2.29 16.80 -21.70
C ARG A 616 -3.67 16.76 -22.37
N ASP A 617 -4.73 16.79 -21.58
CA ASP A 617 -6.13 16.96 -21.97
C ASP A 617 -6.53 18.43 -22.18
N ARG A 618 -5.72 19.39 -21.69
CA ARG A 618 -5.94 20.83 -21.79
C ARG A 618 -4.95 21.49 -22.75
N PRO A 619 -5.32 21.63 -24.04
CA PRO A 619 -4.50 22.36 -24.99
C PRO A 619 -4.40 23.85 -24.63
N CYS A 620 -3.29 24.46 -25.06
CA CYS A 620 -3.02 25.89 -24.98
C CYS A 620 -2.55 26.41 -26.35
#